data_AF-A0A165N2E0-F1
#
_entry.id   AF-A0A165N2E0-F1
#
_cell.length_a   1.000
_cell.length_b   1.000
_cell.length_c   1.000
_cell.angle_alpha   90.00
_cell.angle_beta   90.00
_cell.angle_gamma   90.00
#
_symmetry.space_group_name_H-M   'P 1'
#
loop_
_entity.id
_entity.type
_entity.pdbx_description
1 polymer ?
#
loop_
_entity_poly.entity_id
_entity_poly.type
_entity_poly.pdbx_seq_one_letter_code
_entity_poly.pdbx_strand_id
1 'polypeptide(L)'
;MSTLRENWRVALLVVLLLTSAIALFVPGVPPGTSADGPTDESAPEAGEAEQLTNLNYGIQLSGGTRLRAPIVGITAENVNVTQADSTQLEQTVADELDLDTVDVRVRPITSERSTGAVEVVTKNVTHQELRTALENNGYQPTTVRDGVTPETRQQMVEAVDEKLRTSALSGASVQIVNVPGGQHFVSITAPDRDREELVDLLNERGTVKIYAVYPGGENGTFVREEVLKRSQMSDISAADREGVGWAVYITVSPDAADEFSQRMVDAGFGDGAPCGNYNHSDIQQTTAGGSADPALANDEPGCLVHTLNGEVVTARGVTPGLGESFASGEFANDPVYVMQTGSSENPAETANKIELNLRAGQLPAPLDLSEDSGSSLDPALAERFKQNSLLTGLLAVLAVSLVVYVRYKRVEVVVPMVVTALSEVFILLGFVAFVQYPLNLSHLAGFIAVIGTGVDDLIIIADEILQQGEVETGRVFQSRFRKAFWVIGAAAATTIMAMSPLMVLPLGDLSGFAIITIVGVLIGVLVTRPAYGDILRNLVLDED
;
A
#
# COMPACT_ATOMS: atom_id res chain seq x y z
N MET A 1 -29.08 34.66 -21.19
CA MET A 1 -29.37 33.21 -21.16
C MET A 1 -29.39 32.56 -22.56
N SER A 2 -29.63 33.29 -23.65
CA SER A 2 -29.56 32.75 -25.03
C SER A 2 -28.15 32.34 -25.45
N THR A 3 -27.14 33.17 -25.18
CA THR A 3 -25.72 32.94 -25.54
C THR A 3 -25.11 31.68 -24.89
N LEU A 4 -25.52 31.37 -23.66
CA LEU A 4 -25.06 30.21 -22.90
C LEU A 4 -25.61 28.88 -23.45
N ARG A 5 -26.80 28.92 -24.03
CA ARG A 5 -27.46 27.75 -24.63
C ARG A 5 -26.92 27.45 -26.03
N GLU A 6 -26.44 28.49 -26.74
CA GLU A 6 -25.79 28.36 -28.05
C GLU A 6 -24.35 27.83 -27.95
N ASN A 7 -23.61 28.18 -26.90
CA ASN A 7 -22.21 27.79 -26.71
C ASN A 7 -22.00 26.81 -25.53
N TRP A 8 -22.99 25.95 -25.24
CA TRP A 8 -22.94 25.04 -24.09
C TRP A 8 -21.66 24.19 -24.09
N ARG A 9 -21.19 23.73 -25.26
CA ARG A 9 -19.98 22.88 -25.37
C ARG A 9 -18.72 23.62 -24.93
N VAL A 10 -18.60 24.90 -25.27
CA VAL A 10 -17.50 25.76 -24.80
C VAL A 10 -17.63 26.01 -23.30
N ALA A 11 -18.84 26.24 -22.79
CA ALA A 11 -19.07 26.36 -21.35
C ALA A 11 -18.67 25.07 -20.61
N LEU A 12 -18.98 23.91 -21.17
CA LEU A 12 -18.58 22.61 -20.61
C LEU A 12 -17.06 22.43 -20.61
N LEU A 13 -16.36 22.84 -21.67
CA LEU A 13 -14.88 22.86 -21.70
C LEU A 13 -14.33 23.75 -20.57
N VAL A 14 -14.86 24.97 -20.41
CA VAL A 14 -14.41 25.90 -19.36
C VAL A 14 -14.67 25.34 -17.97
N VAL A 15 -15.85 24.75 -17.72
CA VAL A 15 -16.14 24.09 -16.45
C VAL A 15 -15.14 22.97 -16.18
N LEU A 16 -14.84 22.15 -17.20
CA LEU A 16 -13.92 21.03 -17.04
C LEU A 16 -12.49 21.51 -16.77
N LEU A 17 -12.03 22.56 -17.46
CA LEU A 17 -10.76 23.22 -17.17
C LEU A 17 -10.68 23.76 -15.73
N LEU A 18 -11.77 24.39 -15.24
CA LEU A 18 -11.82 24.87 -13.85
C LEU A 18 -11.78 23.71 -12.85
N THR A 19 -12.52 22.63 -13.10
CA THR A 19 -12.47 21.44 -12.23
C THR A 19 -11.10 20.77 -12.25
N SER A 20 -10.43 20.73 -13.40
CA SER A 20 -9.07 20.20 -13.52
C SER A 20 -8.06 21.09 -12.81
N ALA A 21 -8.22 22.42 -12.86
CA ALA A 21 -7.38 23.34 -12.10
C ALA A 21 -7.56 23.16 -10.59
N ILE A 22 -8.79 22.97 -10.12
CA ILE A 22 -9.06 22.65 -8.72
C ILE A 22 -8.36 21.35 -8.33
N ALA A 23 -8.55 20.28 -9.11
CA ALA A 23 -7.92 18.99 -8.84
C ALA A 23 -6.38 19.08 -8.82
N LEU A 24 -5.78 19.92 -9.67
CA LEU A 24 -4.33 20.10 -9.78
C LEU A 24 -3.72 20.94 -8.67
N PHE A 25 -4.40 21.98 -8.20
CA PHE A 25 -3.80 23.01 -7.36
C PHE A 25 -4.41 23.13 -5.96
N VAL A 26 -5.54 22.47 -5.68
CA VAL A 26 -6.17 22.47 -4.36
C VAL A 26 -5.79 21.19 -3.60
N PRO A 27 -5.11 21.28 -2.45
CA PRO A 27 -4.77 20.12 -1.62
C PRO A 27 -6.02 19.39 -1.10
N GLY A 28 -6.02 18.06 -1.12
CA GLY A 28 -6.96 17.24 -0.34
C GLY A 28 -8.36 16.99 -0.91
N VAL A 29 -8.62 17.16 -2.21
CA VAL A 29 -9.95 16.90 -2.82
C VAL A 29 -9.98 15.61 -3.66
N PRO A 30 -10.54 14.49 -3.16
CA PRO A 30 -11.20 13.46 -3.96
C PRO A 30 -12.73 13.71 -4.02
N PRO A 31 -13.48 13.15 -5.00
CA PRO A 31 -14.91 13.41 -5.12
C PRO A 31 -15.72 12.68 -4.06
N GLY A 32 -16.59 13.41 -3.36
CA GLY A 32 -17.77 12.82 -2.73
C GLY A 32 -17.59 12.30 -1.31
N THR A 33 -17.19 13.15 -0.38
CA THR A 33 -17.76 13.09 0.99
C THR A 33 -18.17 14.49 1.41
N SER A 34 -19.40 14.57 1.89
CA SER A 34 -20.08 15.74 2.44
C SER A 34 -19.25 16.39 3.55
N ALA A 35 -19.24 17.72 3.54
CA ALA A 35 -18.82 18.54 4.65
C ALA A 35 -19.55 18.11 5.94
N ASP A 36 -18.83 17.47 6.85
CA ASP A 36 -19.00 17.59 8.30
C ASP A 36 -17.79 16.97 9.01
N GLY A 37 -17.00 17.80 9.69
CA GLY A 37 -15.85 17.42 10.50
C GLY A 37 -15.09 18.69 10.95
N PRO A 38 -14.76 18.84 12.24
CA PRO A 38 -14.54 20.15 12.86
C PRO A 38 -13.20 20.79 12.45
N THR A 39 -13.20 22.11 12.46
CA THR A 39 -12.02 22.95 12.33
C THR A 39 -11.11 22.76 13.53
N ASP A 40 -10.02 22.00 13.36
CA ASP A 40 -8.85 22.12 14.24
C ASP A 40 -7.89 23.14 13.63
N GLU A 41 -7.80 24.30 14.29
CA GLU A 41 -6.74 25.28 14.11
C GLU A 41 -5.46 24.73 14.75
N SER A 42 -4.62 24.09 13.94
CA SER A 42 -3.19 23.97 14.25
C SER A 42 -2.40 24.20 12.97
N ALA A 43 -1.68 25.32 12.95
CA ALA A 43 -0.83 25.77 11.86
C ALA A 43 0.23 24.70 11.49
N PRO A 44 0.65 24.59 10.22
CA PRO A 44 1.68 23.64 9.83
C PRO A 44 3.06 24.15 10.24
N GLU A 45 3.80 23.29 10.95
CA GLU A 45 5.23 23.45 11.21
C GLU A 45 6.05 23.10 9.96
N ALA A 46 7.17 23.81 9.83
CA ALA A 46 7.95 23.94 8.61
C ALA A 46 8.67 22.65 8.17
N GLY A 47 8.31 22.18 6.99
CA GLY A 47 9.05 21.20 6.18
C GLY A 47 8.62 21.15 4.70
N GLU A 48 7.84 22.12 4.24
CA GLU A 48 7.21 22.11 2.91
C GLU A 48 8.15 22.67 1.83
N ALA A 49 8.92 21.79 1.21
CA ALA A 49 9.38 22.05 -0.15
C ALA A 49 8.16 21.95 -1.08
N GLU A 50 7.52 23.11 -1.33
CA GLU A 50 6.47 23.42 -2.31
C GLU A 50 6.04 22.27 -3.25
N GLN A 51 5.08 21.44 -2.83
CA GLN A 51 4.24 20.73 -3.81
C GLN A 51 3.26 21.74 -4.42
N LEU A 52 3.71 22.43 -5.47
CA LEU A 52 2.89 23.38 -6.25
C LEU A 52 1.69 22.71 -6.93
N THR A 53 1.68 21.38 -7.04
CA THR A 53 0.62 20.60 -7.71
C THR A 53 0.32 19.32 -6.95
N ASN A 54 -0.95 18.93 -6.92
CA ASN A 54 -1.48 17.66 -6.40
C ASN A 54 -1.19 16.45 -7.35
N LEU A 55 -0.05 16.48 -8.04
CA LEU A 55 0.38 15.42 -8.94
C LEU A 55 1.32 14.49 -8.21
N ASN A 56 0.95 13.20 -8.17
CA ASN A 56 1.84 12.16 -7.69
C ASN A 56 2.74 11.65 -8.82
N TYR A 57 4.03 11.51 -8.57
CA TYR A 57 5.01 11.00 -9.53
C TYR A 57 5.42 9.59 -9.13
N GLY A 58 5.40 8.68 -10.09
CA GLY A 58 5.90 7.32 -9.93
C GLY A 58 7.42 7.25 -10.05
N ILE A 59 7.96 6.07 -9.74
CA ILE A 59 9.42 5.82 -9.62
C ILE A 59 10.26 6.23 -10.83
N GLN A 60 9.68 6.29 -12.02
CA GLN A 60 10.43 6.69 -13.23
C GLN A 60 10.68 8.20 -13.32
N LEU A 61 9.92 9.00 -12.56
CA LEU A 61 9.97 10.46 -12.57
C LEU A 61 10.43 11.05 -11.24
N SER A 62 10.20 10.35 -10.13
CA SER A 62 10.68 10.73 -8.80
C SER A 62 11.97 9.98 -8.41
N GLY A 63 12.07 8.71 -8.81
CA GLY A 63 13.08 7.77 -8.33
C GLY A 63 12.48 6.85 -7.28
N GLY A 64 13.31 5.97 -6.74
CA GLY A 64 12.92 5.05 -5.66
C GLY A 64 12.94 3.58 -6.07
N THR A 65 12.26 2.75 -5.30
CA THR A 65 12.43 1.30 -5.36
C THR A 65 11.13 0.58 -5.68
N ARG A 66 11.19 -0.36 -6.61
CA ARG A 66 10.17 -1.39 -6.80
C ARG A 66 10.74 -2.73 -6.37
N LEU A 67 10.18 -3.31 -5.32
CA LEU A 67 10.45 -4.64 -4.82
C LEU A 67 9.40 -5.62 -5.34
N ARG A 68 9.81 -6.86 -5.63
CA ARG A 68 8.90 -7.96 -5.96
C ARG A 68 9.38 -9.22 -5.27
N ALA A 69 8.65 -9.66 -4.26
CA ALA A 69 9.02 -10.82 -3.46
C ALA A 69 7.86 -11.83 -3.38
N PRO A 70 8.11 -13.13 -3.52
CA PRO A 70 7.11 -14.13 -3.21
C PRO A 70 6.90 -14.22 -1.70
N ILE A 71 5.70 -14.64 -1.30
CA ILE A 71 5.39 -14.90 0.12
C ILE A 71 5.85 -16.32 0.44
N VAL A 72 6.68 -16.45 1.47
CA VAL A 72 7.14 -17.75 1.95
C VAL A 72 5.97 -18.54 2.53
N GLY A 73 5.78 -19.75 2.02
CA GLY A 73 4.89 -20.73 2.62
C GLY A 73 4.50 -21.85 1.69
N ILE A 74 3.90 -22.89 2.27
CA ILE A 74 3.34 -24.04 1.58
C ILE A 74 1.89 -24.19 2.04
N THR A 75 0.98 -24.44 1.10
CA THR A 75 -0.44 -24.66 1.37
C THR A 75 -0.83 -26.10 1.05
N ALA A 76 -1.42 -26.79 2.02
CA ALA A 76 -2.18 -28.01 1.83
C ALA A 76 -3.66 -27.67 1.60
N GLU A 77 -4.20 -28.04 0.43
CA GLU A 77 -5.56 -27.71 0.02
C GLU A 77 -6.54 -28.87 0.20
N ASN A 78 -7.81 -28.53 0.41
CA ASN A 78 -8.92 -29.47 0.59
C ASN A 78 -8.73 -30.36 1.82
N VAL A 79 -8.22 -29.77 2.91
CA VAL A 79 -8.12 -30.41 4.21
C VAL A 79 -9.49 -30.38 4.87
N ASN A 80 -10.03 -31.55 5.24
CA ASN A 80 -11.35 -31.67 5.85
C ASN A 80 -11.32 -31.32 7.35
N VAL A 81 -11.02 -30.06 7.67
CA VAL A 81 -10.91 -29.56 9.04
C VAL A 81 -12.09 -28.65 9.41
N THR A 82 -12.68 -28.91 10.58
CA THR A 82 -13.79 -28.13 11.11
C THR A 82 -13.30 -26.99 12.01
N GLN A 83 -14.18 -26.03 12.32
CA GLN A 83 -13.81 -24.92 13.20
C GLN A 83 -13.42 -25.41 14.62
N ALA A 84 -14.08 -26.46 15.12
CA ALA A 84 -13.80 -27.01 16.45
C ALA A 84 -12.39 -27.62 16.55
N ASP A 85 -11.91 -28.23 15.46
CA ASP A 85 -10.62 -28.94 15.44
C ASP A 85 -9.45 -28.03 15.04
N SER A 86 -9.73 -26.80 14.58
CA SER A 86 -8.73 -25.92 13.96
C SER A 86 -7.55 -25.58 14.88
N THR A 87 -7.83 -25.14 16.10
CA THR A 87 -6.79 -24.79 17.09
C THR A 87 -5.96 -26.01 17.52
N GLN A 88 -6.61 -27.16 17.69
CA GLN A 88 -5.91 -28.40 18.03
C GLN A 88 -5.00 -28.84 16.89
N LEU A 89 -5.49 -28.81 15.65
CA LEU A 89 -4.71 -29.19 14.47
C LEU A 89 -3.52 -28.26 14.26
N GLU A 90 -3.70 -26.95 14.46
CA GLU A 90 -2.63 -25.96 14.37
C GLU A 90 -1.48 -26.30 15.33
N GLN A 91 -1.81 -26.58 16.59
CA GLN A 91 -0.83 -26.94 17.61
C GLN A 91 -0.15 -28.28 17.29
N THR A 92 -0.90 -29.32 16.92
CA THR A 92 -0.31 -30.63 16.61
C THR A 92 0.61 -30.59 15.40
N VAL A 93 0.25 -29.86 14.34
CA VAL A 93 1.11 -29.70 13.15
C VAL A 93 2.36 -28.89 13.48
N ALA A 94 2.23 -27.85 14.32
CA ALA A 94 3.37 -27.08 14.79
C ALA A 94 4.35 -27.96 15.60
N ASP A 95 3.84 -28.72 16.56
CA ASP A 95 4.63 -29.61 17.40
C ASP A 95 5.31 -30.73 16.58
N GLU A 96 4.60 -31.32 15.61
CA GLU A 96 5.14 -32.40 14.76
C GLU A 96 6.24 -31.92 13.80
N LEU A 97 6.16 -30.66 13.35
CA LEU A 97 7.13 -30.05 12.45
C LEU A 97 8.21 -29.24 13.19
N ASP A 98 8.21 -29.23 14.52
CA ASP A 98 9.12 -28.44 15.37
C ASP A 98 9.07 -26.93 15.00
N LEU A 99 7.86 -26.40 14.88
CA LEU A 99 7.59 -25.01 14.52
C LEU A 99 6.88 -24.25 15.64
N ASP A 100 7.00 -22.93 15.61
CA ASP A 100 6.11 -22.06 16.40
C ASP A 100 4.69 -22.11 15.83
N THR A 101 3.67 -22.08 16.70
CA THR A 101 2.26 -22.06 16.30
C THR A 101 1.92 -20.90 15.36
N VAL A 102 2.62 -19.77 15.45
CA VAL A 102 2.44 -18.60 14.55
C VAL A 102 2.83 -18.87 13.09
N ASP A 103 3.56 -19.96 12.83
CA ASP A 103 3.98 -20.38 11.49
C ASP A 103 3.00 -21.35 10.83
N VAL A 104 2.04 -21.88 11.59
CA VAL A 104 1.00 -22.78 11.09
C VAL A 104 -0.33 -22.05 11.10
N ARG A 105 -1.09 -22.16 10.01
CA ARG A 105 -2.42 -21.56 9.90
C ARG A 105 -3.42 -22.57 9.41
N VAL A 106 -4.45 -22.83 10.20
CA VAL A 106 -5.53 -23.73 9.83
C VAL A 106 -6.75 -22.92 9.42
N ARG A 107 -7.22 -23.14 8.20
CA ARG A 107 -8.42 -22.54 7.63
C ARG A 107 -9.53 -23.59 7.63
N PRO A 108 -10.48 -23.54 8.58
CA PRO A 108 -11.55 -24.51 8.62
C PRO A 108 -12.60 -24.28 7.54
N ILE A 109 -13.35 -25.35 7.25
CA ILE A 109 -14.55 -25.28 6.42
C ILE A 109 -15.63 -24.52 7.20
N THR A 110 -16.05 -23.36 6.67
CA THR A 110 -17.07 -22.49 7.29
C THR A 110 -18.42 -22.55 6.58
N SER A 111 -18.45 -23.05 5.34
CA SER A 111 -19.66 -23.23 4.54
C SER A 111 -19.48 -24.36 3.53
N GLU A 112 -20.57 -24.85 2.95
CA GLU A 112 -20.53 -25.90 1.89
C GLU A 112 -19.73 -25.49 0.64
N ARG A 113 -19.38 -24.20 0.48
CA ARG A 113 -18.60 -23.68 -0.64
C ARG A 113 -17.14 -23.37 -0.30
N SER A 114 -16.75 -23.43 0.97
CA SER A 114 -15.37 -23.21 1.40
C SER A 114 -14.65 -24.54 1.52
N THR A 115 -13.43 -24.63 1.02
CA THR A 115 -12.54 -25.78 1.26
C THR A 115 -11.59 -25.45 2.39
N GLY A 116 -11.32 -26.43 3.25
CA GLY A 116 -10.35 -26.23 4.32
C GLY A 116 -8.92 -26.25 3.77
N ALA A 117 -8.03 -25.52 4.43
CA ALA A 117 -6.63 -25.45 4.05
C ALA A 117 -5.73 -25.38 5.29
N VAL A 118 -4.50 -25.85 5.16
CA VAL A 118 -3.46 -25.68 6.18
C VAL A 118 -2.25 -25.06 5.51
N GLU A 119 -1.79 -23.93 6.04
CA GLU A 119 -0.63 -23.18 5.54
C GLU A 119 0.50 -23.30 6.55
N VAL A 120 1.71 -23.55 6.07
CA VAL A 120 2.94 -23.44 6.86
C VAL A 120 3.81 -22.36 6.24
N VAL A 121 4.10 -21.29 6.98
CA VAL A 121 4.69 -20.04 6.46
C VAL A 121 6.17 -19.90 6.81
N THR A 122 6.93 -20.99 6.70
CA THR A 122 8.38 -21.03 6.91
C THR A 122 9.09 -21.64 5.70
N LYS A 123 10.39 -21.32 5.55
CA LYS A 123 11.26 -21.93 4.53
C LYS A 123 11.74 -23.34 4.91
N ASN A 124 11.57 -23.74 6.17
CA ASN A 124 12.18 -24.94 6.73
C ASN A 124 11.35 -26.23 6.57
N VAL A 125 10.21 -26.16 5.87
CA VAL A 125 9.31 -27.31 5.68
C VAL A 125 9.17 -27.61 4.19
N THR A 126 9.13 -28.89 3.85
CA THR A 126 8.90 -29.41 2.50
C THR A 126 7.45 -29.85 2.30
N HIS A 127 7.03 -30.01 1.05
CA HIS A 127 5.69 -30.50 0.71
C HIS A 127 5.40 -31.89 1.30
N GLN A 128 6.43 -32.73 1.44
CA GLN A 128 6.28 -34.08 1.94
C GLN A 128 6.15 -34.10 3.46
N GLU A 129 6.90 -33.25 4.18
CA GLU A 129 6.80 -33.13 5.64
C GLU A 129 5.40 -32.64 6.04
N LEU A 130 4.91 -31.56 5.43
CA LEU A 130 3.55 -31.07 5.71
C LEU A 130 2.48 -32.12 5.39
N ARG A 131 2.61 -32.82 4.25
CA ARG A 131 1.67 -33.91 3.91
C ARG A 131 1.70 -35.01 4.97
N THR A 132 2.89 -35.44 5.38
CA THR A 132 3.08 -36.52 6.35
C THR A 132 2.50 -36.14 7.70
N ALA A 133 2.74 -34.91 8.18
CA ALA A 133 2.17 -34.40 9.43
C ALA A 133 0.64 -34.39 9.41
N LEU A 134 0.03 -33.96 8.29
CA LEU A 134 -1.43 -34.00 8.16
C LEU A 134 -1.98 -35.44 8.09
N GLU A 135 -1.33 -36.33 7.35
CA GLU A 135 -1.74 -37.74 7.22
C GLU A 135 -1.65 -38.51 8.54
N ASN A 136 -0.61 -38.26 9.35
CA ASN A 136 -0.46 -38.82 10.69
C ASN A 136 -1.61 -38.42 11.63
N ASN A 137 -2.20 -37.25 11.40
CA ASN A 137 -3.33 -36.71 12.15
C ASN A 137 -4.69 -37.01 11.49
N GLY A 138 -4.73 -37.89 10.48
CA GLY A 138 -5.97 -38.35 9.86
C GLY A 138 -6.53 -37.44 8.76
N TYR A 139 -5.77 -36.45 8.32
CA TYR A 139 -6.15 -35.54 7.24
C TYR A 139 -5.45 -35.91 5.92
N GLN A 140 -6.20 -35.97 4.82
CA GLN A 140 -5.66 -36.30 3.50
C GLN A 140 -5.77 -35.10 2.57
N PRO A 141 -4.74 -34.24 2.48
CA PRO A 141 -4.76 -33.09 1.59
C PRO A 141 -4.74 -33.54 0.13
N THR A 142 -5.56 -32.92 -0.72
CA THR A 142 -5.63 -33.28 -2.14
C THR A 142 -4.39 -32.79 -2.89
N THR A 143 -3.85 -31.64 -2.50
CA THR A 143 -2.67 -31.04 -3.11
C THR A 143 -1.91 -30.27 -2.05
N VAL A 144 -0.58 -30.33 -2.13
CA VAL A 144 0.32 -29.48 -1.36
C VAL A 144 1.14 -28.71 -2.37
N ARG A 145 1.12 -27.38 -2.29
CA ARG A 145 1.75 -26.49 -3.27
C ARG A 145 2.47 -25.34 -2.58
N ASP A 146 3.39 -24.72 -3.31
CA ASP A 146 4.05 -23.49 -2.86
C ASP A 146 3.08 -22.31 -2.80
N GLY A 147 3.47 -21.35 -1.98
CA GLY A 147 2.73 -20.14 -1.70
C GLY A 147 1.62 -20.33 -0.68
N VAL A 148 0.97 -19.22 -0.40
CA VAL A 148 -0.10 -19.10 0.61
C VAL A 148 -1.48 -19.00 -0.06
N THR A 149 -2.54 -19.05 0.74
CA THR A 149 -3.94 -18.88 0.34
C THR A 149 -4.23 -17.44 -0.11
N PRO A 150 -5.27 -17.20 -0.94
CA PRO A 150 -5.68 -15.85 -1.36
C PRO A 150 -5.88 -14.88 -0.19
N GLU A 151 -6.45 -15.36 0.91
CA GLU A 151 -6.73 -14.58 2.11
C GLU A 151 -5.43 -14.16 2.81
N THR A 152 -4.46 -15.06 2.93
CA THR A 152 -3.14 -14.72 3.50
C THR A 152 -2.39 -13.73 2.59
N ARG A 153 -2.56 -13.81 1.26
CA ARG A 153 -2.02 -12.80 0.34
C ARG A 153 -2.66 -11.43 0.52
N GLN A 154 -3.96 -11.37 0.74
CA GLN A 154 -4.65 -10.10 0.98
C GLN A 154 -4.21 -9.50 2.32
N GLN A 155 -4.17 -10.29 3.39
CA GLN A 155 -3.64 -9.87 4.69
C GLN A 155 -2.19 -9.40 4.58
N MET A 156 -1.39 -10.00 3.69
CA MET A 156 -0.03 -9.55 3.44
C MET A 156 0.00 -8.15 2.82
N VAL A 157 -0.84 -7.88 1.81
CA VAL A 157 -0.93 -6.53 1.23
C VAL A 157 -1.31 -5.51 2.28
N GLU A 158 -2.34 -5.81 3.09
CA GLU A 158 -2.82 -4.93 4.15
C GLU A 158 -1.74 -4.68 5.22
N ALA A 159 -1.06 -5.71 5.69
CA ALA A 159 0.01 -5.59 6.69
C ALA A 159 1.22 -4.82 6.16
N VAL A 160 1.64 -5.06 4.92
CA VAL A 160 2.74 -4.31 4.29
C VAL A 160 2.33 -2.85 4.07
N ASP A 161 1.13 -2.58 3.56
CA ASP A 161 0.64 -1.22 3.31
C ASP A 161 0.57 -0.41 4.61
N GLU A 162 0.07 -1.02 5.69
CA GLU A 162 0.05 -0.40 7.02
C GLU A 162 1.46 -0.14 7.57
N LYS A 163 2.37 -1.09 7.38
CA LYS A 163 3.77 -0.93 7.78
C LYS A 163 4.46 0.24 7.07
N LEU A 164 4.22 0.39 5.76
CA LEU A 164 4.74 1.49 4.97
C LEU A 164 4.14 2.85 5.39
N ARG A 165 2.82 2.89 5.66
CA ARG A 165 2.16 4.11 6.16
C ARG A 165 2.72 4.53 7.51
N THR A 166 2.95 3.58 8.40
CA THR A 166 3.44 3.84 9.76
C THR A 166 4.92 4.22 9.76
N SER A 167 5.73 3.67 8.86
CA SER A 167 7.18 3.92 8.79
C SER A 167 7.58 5.25 8.12
N ALA A 168 6.68 6.24 8.11
CA ALA A 168 6.85 7.52 7.41
C ALA A 168 7.13 7.41 5.89
N LEU A 169 6.81 6.27 5.27
CA LEU A 169 6.93 6.05 3.83
C LEU A 169 5.63 6.46 3.12
N SER A 170 5.43 7.76 2.95
CA SER A 170 4.27 8.29 2.21
C SER A 170 4.36 7.97 0.72
N GLY A 171 3.24 7.55 0.12
CA GLY A 171 3.13 7.37 -1.33
C GLY A 171 3.62 6.02 -1.87
N ALA A 172 4.02 5.10 -0.99
CA ALA A 172 4.28 3.73 -1.39
C ALA A 172 2.96 3.00 -1.75
N SER A 173 3.04 2.03 -2.65
CA SER A 173 1.90 1.23 -3.09
C SER A 173 2.24 -0.26 -3.07
N VAL A 174 1.31 -1.08 -2.57
CA VAL A 174 1.45 -2.53 -2.47
C VAL A 174 0.39 -3.21 -3.32
N GLN A 175 0.79 -4.18 -4.14
CA GLN A 175 -0.12 -4.92 -5.01
C GLN A 175 0.31 -6.37 -5.17
N ILE A 176 -0.65 -7.27 -5.37
CA ILE A 176 -0.37 -8.66 -5.75
C ILE A 176 -0.17 -8.72 -7.26
N VAL A 177 0.97 -9.25 -7.69
CA VAL A 177 1.25 -9.54 -9.08
C VAL A 177 1.12 -11.03 -9.32
N ASN A 178 0.19 -11.39 -10.21
CA ASN A 178 -0.03 -12.77 -10.63
C ASN A 178 0.82 -13.06 -11.87
N VAL A 179 1.69 -14.05 -11.80
CA VAL A 179 2.54 -14.45 -12.93
C VAL A 179 1.95 -15.71 -13.59
N PRO A 180 1.97 -15.80 -14.93
CA PRO A 180 1.63 -17.03 -15.63
C PRO A 180 2.50 -18.19 -15.10
N GLY A 181 1.86 -19.21 -14.50
CA GLY A 181 2.56 -20.29 -13.79
C GLY A 181 2.11 -20.49 -12.34
N GLY A 182 1.22 -19.62 -11.82
CA GLY A 182 0.60 -19.80 -10.50
C GLY A 182 1.41 -19.22 -9.33
N GLN A 183 2.56 -18.62 -9.61
CA GLN A 183 3.32 -17.87 -8.60
C GLN A 183 2.72 -16.48 -8.39
N HIS A 184 2.63 -16.09 -7.13
CA HIS A 184 2.11 -14.81 -6.68
C HIS A 184 3.22 -14.03 -5.98
N PHE A 185 3.41 -12.78 -6.39
CA PHE A 185 4.39 -11.88 -5.79
C PHE A 185 3.69 -10.71 -5.13
N VAL A 186 4.22 -10.25 -4.02
CA VAL A 186 3.90 -8.93 -3.47
C VAL A 186 4.83 -7.94 -4.14
N SER A 187 4.26 -7.02 -4.93
CA SER A 187 5.00 -5.93 -5.53
C SER A 187 4.80 -4.67 -4.72
N ILE A 188 5.91 -4.10 -4.27
CA ILE A 188 5.95 -2.94 -3.39
C ILE A 188 6.69 -1.88 -4.16
N THR A 189 6.04 -0.74 -4.40
CA THR A 189 6.65 0.39 -5.10
C THR A 189 6.71 1.55 -4.13
N ALA A 190 7.90 2.00 -3.76
CA ALA A 190 8.15 3.11 -2.86
C ALA A 190 8.90 4.22 -3.62
N PRO A 191 8.21 5.28 -4.07
CA PRO A 191 8.85 6.45 -4.67
C PRO A 191 9.82 7.12 -3.69
N ASP A 192 10.95 7.61 -4.19
CA ASP A 192 11.95 8.38 -3.44
C ASP A 192 12.56 7.63 -2.23
N ARG A 193 12.59 6.29 -2.31
CA ARG A 193 13.11 5.43 -1.24
C ARG A 193 14.18 4.46 -1.69
N ASP A 194 15.15 4.29 -0.82
CA ASP A 194 16.24 3.36 -1.03
C ASP A 194 15.78 1.92 -0.81
N ARG A 195 16.42 1.03 -1.58
CA ARG A 195 16.08 -0.39 -1.55
C ARG A 195 16.44 -1.03 -0.22
N GLU A 196 17.57 -0.65 0.36
CA GLU A 196 18.06 -1.18 1.64
C GLU A 196 17.10 -0.83 2.77
N GLU A 197 16.65 0.43 2.86
CA GLU A 197 15.63 0.87 3.82
C GLU A 197 14.33 0.06 3.69
N LEU A 198 13.87 -0.16 2.45
CA LEU A 198 12.66 -0.94 2.19
C LEU A 198 12.83 -2.43 2.52
N VAL A 199 14.00 -3.00 2.23
CA VAL A 199 14.32 -4.39 2.56
C VAL A 199 14.40 -4.55 4.08
N ASP A 200 15.13 -3.69 4.79
CA ASP A 200 15.27 -3.76 6.24
C ASP A 200 13.91 -3.67 6.95
N LEU A 201 13.02 -2.82 6.45
CA LEU A 201 11.66 -2.70 6.95
C LEU A 201 10.83 -3.97 6.78
N LEU A 202 11.02 -4.71 5.68
CA LEU A 202 10.15 -5.81 5.26
C LEU A 202 10.74 -7.21 5.45
N ASN A 203 12.05 -7.29 5.69
CA ASN A 203 12.77 -8.55 5.90
C ASN A 203 12.26 -9.25 7.16
N GLU A 204 11.91 -8.47 8.18
CA GLU A 204 11.41 -8.96 9.45
C GLU A 204 9.88 -8.92 9.50
N ARG A 205 9.29 -10.01 10.02
CA ARG A 205 7.83 -10.09 10.23
C ARG A 205 7.32 -9.04 11.21
N GLY A 206 8.17 -8.58 12.13
CA GLY A 206 7.75 -7.64 13.17
C GLY A 206 7.00 -8.32 14.32
N THR A 207 7.33 -9.58 14.63
CA THR A 207 6.61 -10.30 15.69
C THR A 207 7.13 -9.83 17.05
N VAL A 208 6.35 -8.99 17.73
CA VAL A 208 6.67 -8.55 19.10
C VAL A 208 5.87 -9.40 20.09
N LYS A 209 6.55 -10.03 21.05
CA LYS A 209 5.92 -10.84 22.10
C LYS A 209 6.44 -10.48 23.48
N ILE A 210 5.54 -10.60 24.45
CA ILE A 210 5.81 -10.34 25.87
C ILE A 210 5.54 -11.64 26.60
N TYR A 211 6.60 -12.23 27.15
CA TYR A 211 6.57 -13.48 27.87
C TYR A 211 6.78 -13.28 29.36
N ALA A 212 6.05 -14.02 30.18
CA ALA A 212 6.45 -14.34 31.54
C ALA A 212 7.28 -15.63 31.53
N VAL A 213 8.45 -15.58 32.16
CA VAL A 213 9.30 -16.74 32.42
C VAL A 213 9.40 -16.93 33.92
N TYR A 214 8.77 -17.97 34.45
CA TYR A 214 8.64 -18.16 35.90
C TYR A 214 8.74 -19.64 36.28
N PRO A 215 9.13 -19.96 37.54
CA PRO A 215 9.16 -21.33 38.02
C PRO A 215 7.73 -21.85 38.19
N GLY A 216 7.40 -22.97 37.57
CA GLY A 216 6.03 -23.50 37.63
C GLY A 216 5.78 -24.82 36.90
N GLY A 217 6.78 -25.35 36.20
CA GLY A 217 6.67 -26.64 35.52
C GLY A 217 6.94 -27.83 36.45
N GLU A 218 6.62 -29.04 35.99
CA GLU A 218 6.90 -30.27 36.73
C GLU A 218 8.40 -30.36 37.10
N ASN A 219 8.71 -30.71 38.35
CA ASN A 219 10.06 -30.80 38.91
C ASN A 219 10.88 -29.48 38.98
N GLY A 220 10.23 -28.32 39.15
CA GLY A 220 10.94 -27.05 39.34
C GLY A 220 11.50 -26.47 38.03
N THR A 221 10.85 -26.79 36.91
CA THR A 221 11.19 -26.27 35.59
C THR A 221 10.58 -24.90 35.34
N PHE A 222 11.24 -24.08 34.53
CA PHE A 222 10.73 -22.79 34.09
C PHE A 222 9.69 -22.98 32.98
N VAL A 223 8.62 -22.20 33.05
CA VAL A 223 7.58 -22.10 32.01
C VAL A 223 7.74 -20.76 31.30
N ARG A 224 7.59 -20.75 29.98
CA ARG A 224 7.47 -19.53 29.18
C ARG A 224 6.02 -19.39 28.73
N GLU A 225 5.34 -18.37 29.22
CA GLU A 225 3.96 -18.07 28.84
C GLU A 225 3.87 -16.69 28.17
N GLU A 226 3.16 -16.60 27.04
CA GLU A 226 2.87 -15.32 26.38
C GLU A 226 1.75 -14.60 27.14
N VAL A 227 2.11 -13.56 27.91
CA VAL A 227 1.17 -12.91 28.84
C VAL A 227 0.30 -11.86 28.16
N LEU A 228 0.81 -11.17 27.15
CA LEU A 228 0.09 -10.10 26.44
C LEU A 228 0.21 -10.26 24.93
N LYS A 229 -0.94 -10.46 24.27
CA LYS A 229 -1.04 -10.60 22.81
C LYS A 229 -1.31 -9.25 22.16
N ARG A 230 -0.90 -9.08 20.89
CA ARG A 230 -1.16 -7.86 20.13
C ARG A 230 -2.65 -7.49 20.01
N SER A 231 -3.54 -8.48 19.92
CA SER A 231 -5.00 -8.27 19.88
C SER A 231 -5.59 -7.71 21.18
N GLN A 232 -4.84 -7.79 22.28
CA GLN A 232 -5.22 -7.26 23.59
C GLN A 232 -4.66 -5.83 23.81
N MET A 233 -4.05 -5.22 22.80
CA MET A 233 -3.47 -3.87 22.88
C MET A 233 -4.35 -2.88 22.10
N SER A 234 -4.82 -1.84 22.79
CA SER A 234 -5.72 -0.82 22.24
C SER A 234 -4.98 0.39 21.69
N ASP A 235 -3.87 0.80 22.31
CA ASP A 235 -3.04 1.91 21.87
C ASP A 235 -1.56 1.61 22.12
N ILE A 236 -0.69 2.15 21.26
CA ILE A 236 0.76 2.02 21.32
C ILE A 236 1.34 3.41 21.21
N SER A 237 2.08 3.87 22.22
CA SER A 237 2.71 5.19 22.21
C SER A 237 3.83 5.28 21.17
N ALA A 238 4.25 6.51 20.87
CA ALA A 238 5.56 6.70 20.25
C ALA A 238 6.66 6.20 21.21
N ALA A 239 7.78 5.73 20.67
CA ALA A 239 8.96 5.43 21.45
C ALA A 239 9.43 6.70 22.17
N ASP A 240 9.51 6.63 23.50
CA ASP A 240 9.85 7.77 24.33
C ASP A 240 10.99 7.43 25.30
N ARG A 241 11.67 8.46 25.76
CA ARG A 241 12.73 8.32 26.77
C ARG A 241 12.11 8.12 28.14
N GLU A 242 12.46 7.00 28.77
CA GLU A 242 12.11 6.70 30.15
C GLU A 242 13.39 6.63 30.99
N GLY A 243 13.66 7.69 31.75
CA GLY A 243 14.89 7.81 32.55
C GLY A 243 16.16 7.81 31.68
N VAL A 244 16.96 6.75 31.79
CA VAL A 244 18.19 6.55 30.97
C VAL A 244 17.98 5.62 29.78
N GLY A 245 16.79 5.03 29.64
CA GLY A 245 16.43 4.09 28.58
C GLY A 245 15.36 4.62 27.63
N TRP A 246 14.89 3.73 26.78
CA TRP A 246 13.75 3.95 25.88
C TRP A 246 12.66 2.95 26.20
N ALA A 247 11.42 3.37 26.01
CA ALA A 247 10.25 2.53 26.25
C ALA A 247 9.14 2.80 25.24
N VAL A 248 8.29 1.80 25.08
CA VAL A 248 7.01 1.90 24.35
C VAL A 248 5.91 1.62 25.35
N TYR A 249 4.98 2.56 25.51
CA TYR A 249 3.81 2.39 26.37
C TYR A 249 2.71 1.70 25.57
N ILE A 250 2.14 0.65 26.18
CA ILE A 250 1.14 -0.22 25.58
C ILE A 250 -0.11 -0.13 26.44
N THR A 251 -1.18 0.44 25.91
CA THR A 251 -2.47 0.47 26.59
C THR A 251 -3.19 -0.85 26.32
N VAL A 252 -3.33 -1.69 27.34
CA VAL A 252 -4.07 -2.95 27.27
C VAL A 252 -5.56 -2.63 27.14
N SER A 253 -6.25 -3.33 26.23
CA SER A 253 -7.69 -3.17 26.03
C SER A 253 -8.45 -3.42 27.34
N PRO A 254 -9.48 -2.62 27.69
CA PRO A 254 -10.22 -2.77 28.94
C PRO A 254 -10.75 -4.19 29.17
N ASP A 255 -11.26 -4.83 28.10
CA ASP A 255 -11.81 -6.19 28.16
C ASP A 255 -10.76 -7.28 28.42
N ALA A 256 -9.47 -6.96 28.27
CA ALA A 256 -8.34 -7.88 28.47
C ALA A 256 -7.48 -7.54 29.70
N ALA A 257 -7.68 -6.36 30.32
CA ALA A 257 -6.81 -5.86 31.39
C ALA A 257 -6.89 -6.71 32.67
N ASP A 258 -8.08 -7.16 33.04
CA ASP A 258 -8.30 -8.07 34.18
C ASP A 258 -7.62 -9.43 33.94
N GLU A 259 -7.81 -10.00 32.75
CA GLU A 259 -7.21 -11.29 32.37
C GLU A 259 -5.68 -11.20 32.35
N PHE A 260 -5.13 -10.13 31.79
CA PHE A 260 -3.68 -9.87 31.79
C PHE A 260 -3.13 -9.75 33.22
N SER A 261 -3.81 -8.98 34.08
CA SER A 261 -3.42 -8.82 35.49
C SER A 261 -3.43 -10.16 36.23
N GLN A 262 -4.47 -10.97 36.03
CA GLN A 262 -4.57 -12.29 36.64
C GLN A 262 -3.44 -13.22 36.16
N ARG A 263 -3.13 -13.25 34.86
CA ARG A 263 -1.98 -14.03 34.34
C ARG A 263 -0.65 -13.59 34.95
N MET A 264 -0.46 -12.29 35.15
CA MET A 264 0.73 -11.76 35.81
C MET A 264 0.82 -12.20 37.28
N VAL A 265 -0.30 -12.21 38.00
CA VAL A 265 -0.37 -12.72 39.39
C VAL A 265 -0.10 -14.22 39.43
N ASP A 266 -0.72 -14.99 38.54
CA ASP A 266 -0.56 -16.45 38.45
C ASP A 266 0.89 -16.83 38.09
N ALA A 267 1.56 -16.01 37.29
CA ALA A 267 2.99 -16.12 36.96
C ALA A 267 3.93 -15.63 38.09
N GLY A 268 3.40 -15.21 39.25
CA GLY A 268 4.18 -14.85 40.43
C GLY A 268 4.64 -13.39 40.48
N PHE A 269 4.07 -12.48 39.68
CA PHE A 269 4.45 -11.06 39.67
C PHE A 269 3.59 -10.15 40.56
N GLY A 270 2.63 -10.70 41.32
CA GLY A 270 1.65 -9.94 42.11
C GLY A 270 2.20 -9.07 43.26
N ASP A 271 3.40 -9.38 43.79
CA ASP A 271 4.08 -8.54 44.80
C ASP A 271 5.30 -7.80 44.21
N GLY A 272 5.44 -7.85 42.87
CA GLY A 272 6.66 -7.50 42.15
C GLY A 272 7.72 -8.60 42.26
N ALA A 273 8.52 -8.75 41.22
CA ALA A 273 9.54 -9.79 41.15
C ALA A 273 10.77 -9.26 40.41
N PRO A 274 11.97 -9.24 41.01
CA PRO A 274 13.19 -8.87 40.29
C PRO A 274 13.56 -9.98 39.30
N CYS A 275 13.95 -9.64 38.08
CA CYS A 275 14.37 -10.68 37.12
C CYS A 275 15.75 -11.25 37.49
N GLY A 276 15.84 -12.58 37.47
CA GLY A 276 17.08 -13.33 37.59
C GLY A 276 17.99 -13.23 36.35
N ASN A 277 19.04 -14.06 36.34
CA ASN A 277 19.86 -14.29 35.15
C ASN A 277 19.08 -15.16 34.16
N TYR A 278 18.39 -14.50 33.25
CA TYR A 278 17.65 -15.15 32.17
C TYR A 278 18.59 -15.78 31.14
N ASN A 279 18.48 -17.10 30.97
CA ASN A 279 19.22 -17.82 29.94
C ASN A 279 18.34 -17.98 28.69
N HIS A 280 18.66 -17.20 27.65
CA HIS A 280 17.93 -17.21 26.38
C HIS A 280 18.14 -18.49 25.57
N SER A 281 19.25 -19.22 25.79
CA SER A 281 19.59 -20.45 25.06
C SER A 281 18.97 -21.70 25.68
N ASP A 282 18.80 -21.71 26.99
CA ASP A 282 18.13 -22.78 27.73
C ASP A 282 17.40 -22.16 28.92
N ILE A 283 16.07 -22.03 28.76
CA ILE A 283 15.22 -21.42 29.77
C ILE A 283 15.30 -22.16 31.12
N GLN A 284 15.58 -23.47 31.11
CA GLN A 284 15.71 -24.28 32.32
C GLN A 284 16.98 -23.97 33.13
N GLN A 285 17.92 -23.21 32.55
CA GLN A 285 19.11 -22.71 33.22
C GLN A 285 18.97 -21.23 33.66
N THR A 286 17.76 -20.67 33.61
CA THR A 286 17.47 -19.37 34.22
C THR A 286 17.63 -19.49 35.74
N THR A 287 18.30 -18.52 36.38
CA THR A 287 18.60 -18.57 37.83
C THR A 287 18.30 -17.24 38.49
N ALA A 288 17.84 -17.21 39.75
CA ALA A 288 17.67 -15.95 40.47
C ALA A 288 19.01 -15.48 41.05
N GLY A 289 19.40 -14.22 40.78
CA GLY A 289 20.43 -13.52 41.56
C GLY A 289 21.83 -14.17 41.64
N GLY A 290 22.18 -15.13 40.77
CA GLY A 290 23.51 -15.75 40.72
C GLY A 290 23.76 -16.93 41.67
N SER A 291 22.75 -17.51 42.32
CA SER A 291 22.90 -18.76 43.08
C SER A 291 22.44 -19.99 42.28
N ALA A 292 23.31 -20.98 42.15
CA ALA A 292 23.09 -22.23 41.39
C ALA A 292 22.42 -23.34 42.22
N ASP A 293 21.50 -23.01 43.14
CA ASP A 293 20.84 -24.01 43.99
C ASP A 293 19.42 -24.35 43.49
N PRO A 294 19.24 -25.46 42.75
CA PRO A 294 17.94 -25.88 42.23
C PRO A 294 16.92 -26.28 43.32
N ALA A 295 17.33 -26.41 44.58
CA ALA A 295 16.40 -26.65 45.70
C ALA A 295 15.62 -25.40 46.13
N LEU A 296 15.98 -24.21 45.63
CA LEU A 296 15.32 -22.93 45.91
C LEU A 296 14.41 -22.45 44.77
N ALA A 297 14.30 -23.20 43.66
CA ALA A 297 13.60 -22.82 42.44
C ALA A 297 12.14 -22.36 42.64
N ASN A 298 11.44 -22.86 43.67
CA ASN A 298 10.04 -22.51 43.94
C ASN A 298 9.85 -21.14 44.64
N ASP A 299 10.92 -20.51 45.13
CA ASP A 299 10.94 -19.14 45.71
C ASP A 299 11.62 -18.14 44.75
N GLU A 300 11.93 -18.53 43.51
CA GLU A 300 12.69 -17.72 42.57
C GLU A 300 11.81 -16.77 41.74
N PRO A 301 12.18 -15.48 41.64
CA PRO A 301 11.40 -14.50 40.90
C PRO A 301 11.53 -14.70 39.38
N GLY A 302 10.39 -14.64 38.68
CA GLY A 302 10.34 -14.71 37.22
C GLY A 302 10.89 -13.48 36.50
N CYS A 303 11.06 -13.61 35.18
CA CYS A 303 11.44 -12.53 34.27
C CYS A 303 10.32 -12.24 33.28
N LEU A 304 10.05 -10.95 33.04
CA LEU A 304 9.36 -10.52 31.85
C LEU A 304 10.37 -10.40 30.71
N VAL A 305 10.12 -11.15 29.64
CA VAL A 305 10.98 -11.24 28.46
C VAL A 305 10.27 -10.65 27.27
N HIS A 306 10.89 -9.65 26.66
CA HIS A 306 10.43 -9.00 25.45
C HIS A 306 11.21 -9.54 24.27
N THR A 307 10.50 -10.02 23.25
CA THR A 307 11.13 -10.48 22.02
C THR A 307 10.67 -9.69 20.81
N LEU A 308 11.58 -9.53 19.85
CA LEU A 308 11.31 -9.01 18.52
C LEU A 308 11.81 -10.06 17.52
N ASN A 309 10.89 -10.63 16.74
CA ASN A 309 11.15 -11.74 15.81
C ASN A 309 11.83 -12.96 16.46
N GLY A 310 11.48 -13.26 17.72
CA GLY A 310 12.06 -14.37 18.48
C GLY A 310 13.39 -14.05 19.17
N GLU A 311 14.05 -12.96 18.82
CA GLU A 311 15.25 -12.50 19.52
C GLU A 311 14.87 -11.73 20.78
N VAL A 312 15.58 -11.97 21.87
CA VAL A 312 15.33 -11.34 23.17
C VAL A 312 15.89 -9.92 23.17
N VAL A 313 15.00 -8.93 23.23
CA VAL A 313 15.36 -7.50 23.32
C VAL A 313 15.68 -7.12 24.75
N THR A 314 14.84 -7.56 25.70
CA THR A 314 15.10 -7.33 27.11
C THR A 314 14.52 -8.44 27.98
N ALA A 315 15.14 -8.62 29.14
CA ALA A 315 14.61 -9.41 30.24
C ALA A 315 14.69 -8.54 31.50
N ARG A 316 13.55 -8.37 32.18
CA ARG A 316 13.38 -7.43 33.30
C ARG A 316 12.40 -7.97 34.33
N GLY A 317 12.52 -7.47 35.55
CA GLY A 317 11.57 -7.77 36.63
C GLY A 317 10.37 -6.85 36.59
N VAL A 318 9.36 -7.16 37.41
CA VAL A 318 8.22 -6.29 37.69
C VAL A 318 8.50 -5.51 38.97
N THR A 319 8.31 -4.19 38.95
CA THR A 319 8.47 -3.35 40.14
C THR A 319 7.36 -3.67 41.16
N PRO A 320 7.62 -3.54 42.48
CA PRO A 320 6.61 -3.83 43.50
C PRO A 320 5.28 -3.09 43.28
N GLY A 321 5.32 -1.80 42.93
CA GLY A 321 4.10 -1.03 42.68
C GLY A 321 3.29 -1.51 41.47
N LEU A 322 3.95 -1.98 40.41
CA LEU A 322 3.25 -2.56 39.26
C LEU A 322 2.72 -3.97 39.58
N GLY A 323 3.45 -4.74 40.41
CA GLY A 323 2.97 -6.03 40.90
C GLY A 323 1.71 -5.87 41.75
N GLU A 324 1.74 -4.97 42.74
CA GLU A 324 0.62 -4.67 43.63
C GLU A 324 -0.61 -4.21 42.84
N SER A 325 -0.44 -3.46 41.74
CA SER A 325 -1.56 -3.06 40.89
C SER A 325 -2.17 -4.24 40.12
N PHE A 326 -1.39 -5.26 39.75
CA PHE A 326 -1.93 -6.52 39.21
C PHE A 326 -2.71 -7.29 40.28
N ALA A 327 -2.13 -7.45 41.49
CA ALA A 327 -2.74 -8.23 42.58
C ALA A 327 -4.02 -7.60 43.14
N SER A 328 -4.08 -6.27 43.18
CA SER A 328 -5.27 -5.53 43.63
C SER A 328 -6.34 -5.36 42.55
N GLY A 329 -6.01 -5.65 41.29
CA GLY A 329 -6.85 -5.34 40.12
C GLY A 329 -6.86 -3.85 39.75
N GLU A 330 -6.06 -3.00 40.42
CA GLU A 330 -6.01 -1.57 40.14
C GLU A 330 -5.47 -1.26 38.73
N PHE A 331 -4.63 -2.15 38.18
CA PHE A 331 -4.12 -2.04 36.81
C PHE A 331 -5.23 -1.90 35.77
N ALA A 332 -6.38 -2.56 35.95
CA ALA A 332 -7.49 -2.48 35.01
C ALA A 332 -8.12 -1.08 34.87
N ASN A 333 -7.90 -0.19 35.85
CA ASN A 333 -8.42 1.18 35.82
C ASN A 333 -7.57 2.11 34.93
N ASP A 334 -6.27 1.84 34.83
CA ASP A 334 -5.32 2.57 33.98
C ASP A 334 -4.32 1.57 33.37
N PRO A 335 -4.74 0.80 32.34
CA PRO A 335 -4.07 -0.43 31.94
C PRO A 335 -2.88 -0.18 31.01
N VAL A 336 -1.94 0.66 31.45
CA VAL A 336 -0.74 1.02 30.70
C VAL A 336 0.43 0.13 31.11
N TYR A 337 0.86 -0.73 30.19
CA TYR A 337 2.06 -1.55 30.30
C TYR A 337 3.26 -0.86 29.66
N VAL A 338 4.42 -0.89 30.33
CA VAL A 338 5.64 -0.23 29.84
C VAL A 338 6.64 -1.27 29.33
N MET A 339 6.90 -1.26 28.03
CA MET A 339 7.85 -2.14 27.38
C MET A 339 9.19 -1.42 27.19
N GLN A 340 10.14 -1.66 28.10
CA GLN A 340 11.47 -1.04 28.06
C GLN A 340 12.42 -1.78 27.10
N THR A 341 13.22 -1.07 26.32
CA THR A 341 14.14 -1.70 25.34
C THR A 341 15.55 -1.95 25.87
N GLY A 342 15.84 -1.56 27.11
CA GLY A 342 17.04 -1.96 27.85
C GLY A 342 18.38 -1.66 27.16
N SER A 343 19.38 -2.52 27.43
CA SER A 343 20.79 -2.34 27.04
C SER A 343 21.11 -2.88 25.64
N SER A 344 20.20 -2.74 24.67
CA SER A 344 20.53 -3.11 23.29
C SER A 344 21.64 -2.20 22.75
N GLU A 345 22.33 -2.62 21.69
CA GLU A 345 23.41 -1.80 21.08
C GLU A 345 22.88 -0.42 20.64
N ASN A 346 21.58 -0.31 20.31
CA ASN A 346 20.92 0.94 19.96
C ASN A 346 19.46 0.99 20.48
N PRO A 347 19.23 1.38 21.76
CA PRO A 347 17.93 1.25 22.41
C PRO A 347 16.83 2.14 21.82
N ALA A 348 17.21 3.27 21.21
CA ALA A 348 16.30 4.15 20.49
C ALA A 348 15.77 3.48 19.23
N GLU A 349 16.67 2.90 18.43
CA GLU A 349 16.30 2.20 17.20
C GLU A 349 15.46 0.96 17.51
N THR A 350 15.82 0.19 18.55
CA THR A 350 15.02 -0.96 18.98
C THR A 350 13.61 -0.55 19.43
N ALA A 351 13.48 0.57 20.15
CA ALA A 351 12.17 1.09 20.57
C ALA A 351 11.33 1.53 19.37
N ASN A 352 11.93 2.24 18.41
CA ASN A 352 11.25 2.60 17.16
C ASN A 352 10.80 1.38 16.36
N LYS A 353 11.64 0.32 16.28
CA LYS A 353 11.26 -0.94 15.62
C LYS A 353 10.11 -1.63 16.35
N ILE A 354 10.12 -1.67 17.69
CA ILE A 354 9.03 -2.24 18.47
C ILE A 354 7.75 -1.43 18.29
N GLU A 355 7.81 -0.10 18.41
CA GLU A 355 6.67 0.80 18.15
C GLU A 355 6.09 0.52 16.77
N LEU A 356 6.92 0.57 15.72
CA LEU A 356 6.49 0.41 14.35
C LEU A 356 5.81 -0.94 14.12
N ASN A 357 6.40 -2.03 14.61
CA ASN A 357 5.85 -3.37 14.43
C ASN A 357 4.61 -3.62 15.30
N LEU A 358 4.51 -3.01 16.48
CA LEU A 358 3.29 -3.04 17.28
C LEU A 358 2.19 -2.20 16.62
N ARG A 359 2.47 -0.99 16.11
CA ARG A 359 1.47 -0.16 15.43
C ARG A 359 0.99 -0.77 14.12
N ALA A 360 1.92 -1.13 13.24
CA ALA A 360 1.61 -1.67 11.93
C ALA A 360 1.12 -3.14 11.94
N GLY A 361 1.42 -3.87 13.02
CA GLY A 361 1.18 -5.29 13.12
C GLY A 361 2.24 -6.14 12.42
N GLN A 362 2.15 -7.45 12.66
CA GLN A 362 3.07 -8.43 12.09
C GLN A 362 2.70 -8.81 10.64
N LEU A 363 3.71 -9.07 9.82
CA LEU A 363 3.49 -9.70 8.51
C LEU A 363 2.96 -11.14 8.71
N PRO A 364 1.91 -11.54 7.97
CA PRO A 364 1.31 -12.85 8.16
C PRO A 364 2.27 -14.01 7.84
N ALA A 365 3.24 -13.77 6.97
CA ALA A 365 4.28 -14.69 6.53
C ALA A 365 5.56 -13.90 6.16
N PRO A 366 6.75 -14.52 6.16
CA PRO A 366 7.96 -13.89 5.63
C PRO A 366 7.85 -13.60 4.12
N LEU A 367 8.51 -12.54 3.67
CA LEU A 367 8.74 -12.27 2.25
C LEU A 367 10.11 -12.84 1.85
N ASP A 368 10.18 -13.52 0.71
CA ASP A 368 11.47 -13.96 0.18
C ASP A 368 12.17 -12.83 -0.57
N LEU A 369 12.96 -12.05 0.15
CA LEU A 369 13.73 -10.94 -0.42
C LEU A 369 15.00 -11.40 -1.13
N SER A 370 15.41 -12.67 -0.96
CA SER A 370 16.61 -13.21 -1.61
C SER A 370 16.39 -13.51 -3.10
N GLU A 371 15.16 -13.83 -3.49
CA GLU A 371 14.74 -14.01 -4.88
C GLU A 371 14.08 -12.75 -5.46
N ASP A 372 14.25 -11.59 -4.81
CA ASP A 372 13.56 -10.41 -5.30
C ASP A 372 14.04 -10.01 -6.70
N SER A 373 13.08 -9.67 -7.56
CA SER A 373 13.32 -9.13 -8.90
C SER A 373 13.02 -7.63 -8.92
N GLY A 374 13.56 -6.92 -7.93
CA GLY A 374 13.35 -5.51 -7.74
C GLY A 374 14.20 -4.64 -8.65
N SER A 375 13.66 -3.48 -9.02
CA SER A 375 14.38 -2.44 -9.76
C SER A 375 14.35 -1.17 -8.94
N SER A 376 15.52 -0.61 -8.63
CA SER A 376 15.65 0.73 -8.09
C SER A 376 16.05 1.69 -9.20
N LEU A 377 15.52 2.92 -9.15
CA LEU A 377 15.93 4.01 -10.01
C LEU A 377 16.45 5.15 -9.15
N ASP A 378 17.66 5.59 -9.44
CA ASP A 378 18.30 6.72 -8.76
C ASP A 378 17.45 8.02 -8.96
N PRO A 379 17.12 8.75 -7.88
CA PRO A 379 16.37 10.00 -7.96
C PRO A 379 16.98 11.03 -8.91
N ALA A 380 18.31 11.11 -9.00
CA ALA A 380 18.98 12.05 -9.90
C ALA A 380 18.77 11.69 -11.38
N LEU A 381 18.62 10.40 -11.70
CA LEU A 381 18.28 9.94 -13.05
C LEU A 381 16.80 10.19 -13.36
N ALA A 382 15.92 9.96 -12.39
CA ALA A 382 14.49 10.22 -12.51
C ALA A 382 14.20 11.72 -12.73
N GLU A 383 14.88 12.61 -12.00
CA GLU A 383 14.76 14.07 -12.20
C GLU A 383 15.20 14.49 -13.62
N ARG A 384 16.25 13.86 -14.16
CA ARG A 384 16.63 14.08 -15.58
C ARG A 384 15.54 13.60 -16.53
N PHE A 385 14.91 12.46 -16.26
CA PHE A 385 13.79 11.98 -17.07
C PHE A 385 12.60 12.92 -17.00
N LYS A 386 12.25 13.45 -15.82
CA LYS A 386 11.20 14.45 -15.64
C LYS A 386 11.45 15.71 -16.48
N GLN A 387 12.66 16.27 -16.41
CA GLN A 387 13.05 17.43 -17.21
C GLN A 387 13.02 17.14 -18.72
N ASN A 388 13.56 15.99 -19.13
CA ASN A 388 13.55 15.56 -20.54
C ASN A 388 12.14 15.35 -21.06
N SER A 389 11.24 14.81 -20.25
CA SER A 389 9.84 14.62 -20.61
C SER A 389 9.09 15.93 -20.79
N LEU A 390 9.32 16.91 -19.91
CA LEU A 390 8.76 18.26 -20.06
C LEU A 390 9.26 18.90 -21.36
N LEU A 391 10.57 18.83 -21.61
CA LEU A 391 11.17 19.35 -22.85
C LEU A 391 10.59 18.64 -24.08
N THR A 392 10.44 17.32 -24.04
CA THR A 392 9.90 16.52 -25.16
C THR A 392 8.43 16.88 -25.43
N GLY A 393 7.61 17.06 -24.39
CA GLY A 393 6.23 17.51 -24.53
C GLY A 393 6.13 18.90 -25.15
N LEU A 394 6.97 19.85 -24.70
CA LEU A 394 7.01 21.20 -25.27
C LEU A 394 7.43 21.16 -26.75
N LEU A 395 8.47 20.40 -27.08
CA LEU A 395 8.92 20.24 -28.46
C LEU A 395 7.86 19.58 -29.34
N ALA A 396 7.09 18.62 -28.82
CA ALA A 396 5.99 18.00 -29.54
C ALA A 396 4.89 19.02 -29.87
N VAL A 397 4.46 19.83 -28.90
CA VAL A 397 3.46 20.90 -29.13
C VAL A 397 3.97 21.92 -30.15
N LEU A 398 5.23 22.35 -30.06
CA LEU A 398 5.83 23.29 -31.01
C LEU A 398 5.92 22.69 -32.43
N ALA A 399 6.33 21.43 -32.55
CA ALA A 399 6.43 20.74 -33.83
C ALA A 399 5.04 20.61 -34.49
N VAL A 400 4.03 20.20 -33.73
CA VAL A 400 2.64 20.11 -34.21
C VAL A 400 2.12 21.49 -34.63
N SER A 401 2.31 22.51 -33.79
CA SER A 401 1.91 23.89 -34.09
C SER A 401 2.53 24.40 -35.39
N LEU A 402 3.82 24.11 -35.61
CA LEU A 402 4.53 24.48 -36.83
C LEU A 402 3.95 23.78 -38.06
N VAL A 403 3.70 22.47 -38.00
CA VAL A 403 3.13 21.69 -39.12
C VAL A 403 1.75 22.21 -39.48
N VAL A 404 0.88 22.45 -38.49
CA VAL A 404 -0.46 23.01 -38.69
C VAL A 404 -0.38 24.41 -39.30
N TYR A 405 0.51 25.27 -38.79
CA TYR A 405 0.71 26.61 -39.33
C TYR A 405 1.16 26.59 -40.80
N VAL A 406 2.12 25.74 -41.15
CA VAL A 406 2.60 25.60 -42.54
C VAL A 406 1.49 25.12 -43.47
N ARG A 407 0.59 24.24 -42.99
CA ARG A 407 -0.50 23.65 -43.78
C ARG A 407 -1.67 24.59 -44.00
N TYR A 408 -2.09 25.35 -42.99
CA TYR A 408 -3.27 26.22 -43.08
C TYR A 408 -2.93 27.67 -43.41
N LYS A 409 -1.75 28.16 -43.03
CA LYS A 409 -1.30 29.55 -43.21
C LYS A 409 -2.28 30.63 -42.72
N ARG A 410 -3.26 30.26 -41.89
CA ARG A 410 -4.28 31.13 -41.30
C ARG A 410 -4.20 31.02 -39.79
N VAL A 411 -3.87 32.12 -39.14
CA VAL A 411 -3.67 32.16 -37.68
C VAL A 411 -4.99 31.90 -36.94
N GLU A 412 -6.14 32.29 -37.53
CA GLU A 412 -7.47 32.05 -36.94
C GLU A 412 -7.80 30.56 -36.77
N VAL A 413 -7.22 29.66 -37.58
CA VAL A 413 -7.45 28.20 -37.46
C VAL A 413 -6.42 27.57 -36.53
N VAL A 414 -5.17 28.03 -36.61
CA VAL A 414 -4.03 27.45 -35.89
C VAL A 414 -4.13 27.70 -34.39
N VAL A 415 -4.45 28.93 -33.97
CA VAL A 415 -4.48 29.30 -32.55
C VAL A 415 -5.53 28.50 -31.76
N PRO A 416 -6.80 28.42 -32.20
CA PRO A 416 -7.79 27.60 -31.50
C PRO A 416 -7.43 26.12 -31.46
N MET A 417 -6.75 25.59 -32.49
CA MET A 417 -6.31 24.20 -32.53
C MET A 417 -5.27 23.92 -31.42
N VAL A 418 -4.26 24.79 -31.30
CA VAL A 418 -3.23 24.68 -30.25
C VAL A 418 -3.82 24.84 -28.85
N VAL A 419 -4.70 25.82 -28.65
CA VAL A 419 -5.39 26.04 -27.37
C VAL A 419 -6.24 24.83 -26.98
N THR A 420 -6.94 24.22 -27.95
CA THR A 420 -7.74 23.01 -27.71
C THR A 420 -6.87 21.83 -27.30
N ALA A 421 -5.74 21.61 -27.99
CA ALA A 421 -4.80 20.54 -27.67
C ALA A 421 -4.18 20.71 -26.27
N LEU A 422 -3.76 21.94 -25.91
CA LEU A 422 -3.25 22.25 -24.57
C LEU A 422 -4.32 22.07 -23.49
N SER A 423 -5.56 22.46 -23.78
CA SER A 423 -6.70 22.26 -22.88
C SER A 423 -6.94 20.78 -22.61
N GLU A 424 -6.83 19.92 -23.63
CA GLU A 424 -6.98 18.46 -23.48
C GLU A 424 -5.92 17.85 -22.56
N VAL A 425 -4.65 18.27 -22.70
CA VAL A 425 -3.56 17.83 -21.82
C VAL A 425 -3.78 18.33 -20.39
N PHE A 426 -4.18 19.59 -20.22
CA PHE A 426 -4.45 20.16 -18.90
C PHE A 426 -5.61 19.43 -18.19
N ILE A 427 -6.65 19.10 -18.94
CA ILE A 427 -7.77 18.30 -18.46
C ILE A 427 -7.30 16.92 -17.99
N LEU A 428 -6.45 16.26 -18.78
CA LEU A 428 -5.91 14.95 -18.44
C LEU A 428 -5.02 14.98 -17.20
N LEU A 429 -4.21 16.02 -17.04
CA LEU A 429 -3.44 16.23 -15.81
C LEU A 429 -4.37 16.40 -14.60
N GLY A 430 -5.47 17.15 -14.75
CA GLY A 430 -6.51 17.25 -13.73
C GLY A 430 -7.18 15.93 -13.38
N PHE A 431 -7.47 15.09 -14.38
CA PHE A 431 -7.99 13.74 -14.16
C PHE A 431 -6.99 12.87 -13.38
N VAL A 432 -5.70 12.93 -13.71
CA VAL A 432 -4.67 12.16 -13.00
C VAL A 432 -4.51 12.62 -11.56
N ALA A 433 -4.48 13.95 -11.33
CA ALA A 433 -4.44 14.51 -9.98
C ALA A 433 -5.67 14.11 -9.16
N PHE A 434 -6.84 14.11 -9.79
CA PHE A 434 -8.10 13.74 -9.14
C PHE A 434 -8.15 12.26 -8.69
N VAL A 435 -7.61 11.35 -9.51
CA VAL A 435 -7.55 9.91 -9.19
C VAL A 435 -6.33 9.56 -8.33
N GLN A 436 -5.44 10.52 -8.03
CA GLN A 436 -4.18 10.31 -7.31
C GLN A 436 -3.30 9.23 -7.99
N TYR A 437 -3.33 9.21 -9.32
CA TYR A 437 -2.66 8.16 -10.09
C TYR A 437 -1.19 8.53 -10.36
N PRO A 438 -0.20 7.69 -9.97
CA PRO A 438 1.21 8.07 -10.04
C PRO A 438 1.75 8.13 -11.48
N LEU A 439 2.19 9.31 -11.90
CA LEU A 439 2.71 9.56 -13.24
C LEU A 439 4.06 8.88 -13.49
N ASN A 440 4.15 8.13 -14.58
CA ASN A 440 5.39 7.48 -15.07
C ASN A 440 5.64 7.87 -16.53
N LEU A 441 6.79 7.49 -17.10
CA LEU A 441 7.15 7.85 -18.48
C LEU A 441 6.15 7.34 -19.52
N SER A 442 5.55 6.17 -19.27
CA SER A 442 4.50 5.62 -20.15
C SER A 442 3.25 6.49 -20.21
N HIS A 443 2.87 7.14 -19.11
CA HIS A 443 1.74 8.08 -19.06
C HIS A 443 2.03 9.34 -19.86
N LEU A 444 3.26 9.85 -19.77
CA LEU A 444 3.72 11.01 -20.56
C LEU A 444 3.73 10.70 -22.06
N ALA A 445 4.15 9.49 -22.45
CA ALA A 445 4.01 9.02 -23.82
C ALA A 445 2.53 8.96 -24.25
N GLY A 446 1.63 8.59 -23.34
CA GLY A 446 0.17 8.62 -23.56
C GLY A 446 -0.34 10.04 -23.82
N PHE A 447 0.09 11.04 -23.04
CA PHE A 447 -0.26 12.44 -23.30
C PHE A 447 0.20 12.91 -24.67
N ILE A 448 1.43 12.57 -25.07
CA ILE A 448 1.97 12.91 -26.39
C ILE A 448 1.14 12.23 -27.49
N ALA A 449 0.77 10.96 -27.30
CA ALA A 449 -0.09 10.25 -28.25
C ALA A 449 -1.47 10.92 -28.39
N VAL A 450 -2.08 11.35 -27.29
CA VAL A 450 -3.36 12.08 -27.30
C VAL A 450 -3.24 13.44 -27.98
N ILE A 451 -2.14 14.18 -27.78
CA ILE A 451 -1.90 15.42 -28.54
C ILE A 451 -1.90 15.14 -30.05
N GLY A 452 -1.22 14.07 -30.47
CA GLY A 452 -1.13 13.68 -31.87
C GLY A 452 -2.49 13.30 -32.47
N THR A 453 -3.25 12.41 -31.83
CA THR A 453 -4.58 12.00 -32.30
C THR A 453 -5.60 13.13 -32.19
N GLY A 454 -5.51 13.96 -31.15
CA GLY A 454 -6.30 15.16 -30.97
C GLY A 454 -6.14 16.12 -32.15
N VAL A 455 -4.90 16.47 -32.50
CA VAL A 455 -4.66 17.38 -33.63
C VAL A 455 -5.11 16.79 -34.97
N ASP A 456 -4.95 15.48 -35.20
CA ASP A 456 -5.48 14.81 -36.39
C ASP A 456 -7.00 15.02 -36.53
N ASP A 457 -7.74 14.85 -35.44
CA ASP A 457 -9.19 15.10 -35.43
C ASP A 457 -9.54 16.57 -35.66
N LEU A 458 -8.77 17.50 -35.10
CA LEU A 458 -8.98 18.94 -35.31
C LEU A 458 -8.69 19.34 -36.78
N ILE A 459 -7.71 18.70 -37.42
CA ILE A 459 -7.40 18.85 -38.85
C ILE A 459 -8.57 18.33 -39.70
N ILE A 460 -9.13 17.16 -39.38
CA ILE A 460 -10.30 16.61 -40.08
C ILE A 460 -11.49 17.58 -39.99
N ILE A 461 -11.76 18.14 -38.81
CA ILE A 461 -12.82 19.16 -38.61
C ILE A 461 -12.54 20.39 -39.46
N ALA A 462 -11.32 20.92 -39.41
CA ALA A 462 -10.94 22.12 -40.17
C ALA A 462 -11.04 21.90 -41.69
N ASP A 463 -10.48 20.79 -42.20
CA ASP A 463 -10.52 20.49 -43.64
C ASP A 463 -11.95 20.27 -44.14
N GLU A 464 -12.79 19.53 -43.41
CA GLU A 464 -14.18 19.29 -43.84
C GLU A 464 -15.03 20.58 -43.79
N ILE A 465 -14.79 21.48 -42.84
CA ILE A 465 -15.50 22.77 -42.75
C ILE A 465 -15.03 23.73 -43.86
N LEU A 466 -13.71 23.82 -44.11
CA LEU A 466 -13.09 24.81 -44.99
C LEU A 466 -13.06 24.42 -46.49
N GLN A 467 -13.08 23.12 -46.87
CA GLN A 467 -12.79 22.69 -48.26
C GLN A 467 -13.88 22.95 -49.31
N GLN A 468 -15.14 23.24 -48.97
CA GLN A 468 -16.24 23.25 -49.95
C GLN A 468 -16.92 24.62 -50.15
N GLY A 469 -16.14 25.72 -50.22
CA GLY A 469 -16.65 27.08 -50.49
C GLY A 469 -17.26 27.78 -49.27
N GLU A 470 -17.66 29.05 -49.46
CA GLU A 470 -18.30 29.89 -48.42
C GLU A 470 -19.42 29.11 -47.74
N VAL A 471 -19.36 29.06 -46.41
CA VAL A 471 -20.40 28.41 -45.60
C VAL A 471 -21.57 29.39 -45.50
N GLU A 472 -22.32 29.56 -46.59
CA GLU A 472 -23.39 30.56 -46.69
C GLU A 472 -24.55 30.32 -45.68
N THR A 473 -24.64 29.12 -45.09
CA THR A 473 -25.68 28.80 -44.10
C THR A 473 -25.22 27.82 -43.01
N GLY A 474 -25.70 28.02 -41.78
CA GLY A 474 -25.42 27.12 -40.63
C GLY A 474 -25.87 25.66 -40.82
N ARG A 475 -26.75 25.38 -41.79
CA ARG A 475 -27.18 24.01 -42.13
C ARG A 475 -26.09 23.22 -42.86
N VAL A 476 -25.31 23.88 -43.72
CA VAL A 476 -24.17 23.26 -44.42
C VAL A 476 -23.06 22.92 -43.41
N PHE A 477 -22.81 23.84 -42.46
CA PHE A 477 -21.88 23.60 -41.36
C PHE A 477 -22.23 22.34 -40.55
N GLN A 478 -23.48 22.21 -40.10
CA GLN A 478 -23.91 21.06 -39.29
C GLN A 478 -23.77 19.71 -40.03
N SER A 479 -24.00 19.70 -41.35
CA SER A 479 -23.84 18.49 -42.17
C SER A 479 -22.37 18.08 -42.27
N ARG A 480 -21.49 19.06 -42.58
CA ARG A 480 -20.04 18.86 -42.68
C ARG A 480 -19.44 18.43 -41.34
N PHE A 481 -19.79 19.13 -40.27
CA PHE A 481 -19.37 18.79 -38.92
C PHE A 481 -19.79 17.37 -38.52
N ARG A 482 -21.03 16.95 -38.83
CA ARG A 482 -21.50 15.59 -38.55
C ARG A 482 -20.70 14.52 -39.31
N LYS A 483 -20.31 14.80 -40.56
CA LYS A 483 -19.50 13.89 -41.36
C LYS A 483 -18.09 13.75 -40.80
N ALA A 484 -17.44 14.87 -40.47
CA ALA A 484 -16.14 14.85 -39.77
C ALA A 484 -16.23 14.06 -38.46
N PHE A 485 -17.26 14.33 -37.65
CA PHE A 485 -17.43 13.70 -36.35
C PHE A 485 -17.71 12.18 -36.44
N TRP A 486 -18.33 11.71 -37.53
CA TRP A 486 -18.48 10.27 -37.78
C TRP A 486 -17.14 9.57 -38.01
N VAL A 487 -16.24 10.19 -38.79
CA VAL A 487 -14.88 9.67 -39.03
C VAL A 487 -14.08 9.64 -37.74
N ILE A 488 -14.11 10.74 -36.97
CA ILE A 488 -13.46 10.87 -35.67
C ILE A 488 -13.99 9.81 -34.69
N GLY A 489 -15.30 9.62 -34.61
CA GLY A 489 -15.90 8.61 -33.75
C GLY A 489 -15.48 7.17 -34.12
N ALA A 490 -15.35 6.88 -35.42
CA ALA A 490 -14.86 5.59 -35.88
C ALA A 490 -13.39 5.36 -35.52
N ALA A 491 -12.53 6.37 -35.71
CA ALA A 491 -11.12 6.32 -35.32
C ALA A 491 -10.94 6.17 -33.79
N ALA A 492 -11.72 6.91 -33.00
CA ALA A 492 -11.72 6.78 -31.55
C ALA A 492 -12.10 5.35 -31.10
N ALA A 493 -13.11 4.75 -31.72
CA ALA A 493 -13.53 3.39 -31.42
C ALA A 493 -12.42 2.37 -31.71
N THR A 494 -11.68 2.51 -32.82
CA THR A 494 -10.57 1.61 -33.14
C THR A 494 -9.41 1.79 -32.18
N THR A 495 -9.06 3.02 -31.80
CA THR A 495 -8.03 3.28 -30.77
C THR A 495 -8.41 2.67 -29.43
N ILE A 496 -9.65 2.85 -28.97
CA ILE A 496 -10.13 2.27 -27.70
C ILE A 496 -10.07 0.74 -27.75
N MET A 497 -10.53 0.11 -28.85
CA MET A 497 -10.43 -1.34 -29.00
C MET A 497 -8.98 -1.83 -29.00
N ALA A 498 -8.07 -1.10 -29.66
CA ALA A 498 -6.65 -1.47 -29.71
C ALA A 498 -5.95 -1.33 -28.34
N MET A 499 -6.32 -0.32 -27.54
CA MET A 499 -5.74 -0.08 -26.22
C MET A 499 -6.36 -0.96 -25.12
N SER A 500 -7.58 -1.48 -25.33
CA SER A 500 -8.30 -2.24 -24.30
C SER A 500 -7.50 -3.43 -23.75
N PRO A 501 -6.84 -4.30 -24.56
CA PRO A 501 -6.04 -5.39 -24.01
C PRO A 501 -4.86 -4.92 -23.16
N LEU A 502 -4.21 -3.82 -23.53
CA LEU A 502 -3.08 -3.27 -22.77
C LEU A 502 -3.51 -2.74 -21.40
N MET A 503 -4.76 -2.27 -21.29
CA MET A 503 -5.34 -1.80 -20.03
C MET A 503 -5.61 -2.94 -19.04
N VAL A 504 -6.06 -4.11 -19.52
CA VAL A 504 -6.48 -5.22 -18.62
C VAL A 504 -5.38 -6.25 -18.38
N LEU A 505 -4.44 -6.42 -19.32
CA LEU A 505 -3.37 -7.39 -19.19
C LEU A 505 -2.23 -6.84 -18.30
N PRO A 506 -1.58 -7.69 -17.48
CA PRO A 506 -0.49 -7.27 -16.59
C PRO A 506 0.82 -7.05 -17.39
N LEU A 507 0.82 -6.03 -18.25
CA LEU A 507 1.95 -5.66 -19.11
C LEU A 507 2.85 -4.59 -18.48
N GLY A 508 2.78 -4.44 -17.15
CA GLY A 508 3.54 -3.43 -16.41
C GLY A 508 3.18 -2.02 -16.85
N ASP A 509 4.20 -1.23 -17.22
CA ASP A 509 4.06 0.20 -17.49
C ASP A 509 3.21 0.52 -18.73
N LEU A 510 2.96 -0.46 -19.62
CA LEU A 510 2.12 -0.29 -20.83
C LEU A 510 0.64 -0.07 -20.50
N SER A 511 0.17 -0.53 -19.34
CA SER A 511 -1.20 -0.31 -18.87
C SER A 511 -1.50 1.17 -18.68
N GLY A 512 -0.56 1.91 -18.08
CA GLY A 512 -0.64 3.35 -17.87
C GLY A 512 -0.76 4.15 -19.17
N PHE A 513 0.03 3.78 -20.19
CA PHE A 513 -0.07 4.37 -21.53
C PHE A 513 -1.48 4.18 -22.13
N ALA A 514 -2.02 2.97 -22.03
CA ALA A 514 -3.34 2.64 -22.57
C ALA A 514 -4.46 3.42 -21.86
N ILE A 515 -4.43 3.50 -20.51
CA ILE A 515 -5.42 4.23 -19.70
C ILE A 515 -5.45 5.70 -20.12
N ILE A 516 -4.30 6.38 -20.15
CA ILE A 516 -4.22 7.80 -20.52
C ILE A 516 -4.72 8.03 -21.94
N THR A 517 -4.36 7.14 -22.88
CA THR A 517 -4.79 7.27 -24.28
C THR A 517 -6.30 7.10 -24.41
N ILE A 518 -6.91 6.11 -23.76
CA ILE A 518 -8.36 5.88 -23.78
C ILE A 518 -9.10 7.08 -23.19
N VAL A 519 -8.67 7.54 -22.01
CA VAL A 519 -9.29 8.69 -21.33
C VAL A 519 -9.15 9.95 -22.19
N GLY A 520 -7.99 10.20 -22.79
CA GLY A 520 -7.77 11.33 -23.68
C GLY A 520 -8.68 11.32 -24.89
N VAL A 521 -8.73 10.19 -25.62
CA VAL A 521 -9.64 10.03 -26.75
C VAL A 521 -11.10 10.27 -26.35
N LEU A 522 -11.56 9.72 -25.22
CA LEU A 522 -12.91 9.94 -24.73
C LEU A 522 -13.18 11.41 -24.41
N ILE A 523 -12.29 12.04 -23.64
CA ILE A 523 -12.42 13.44 -23.25
C ILE A 523 -12.50 14.32 -24.48
N GLY A 524 -11.59 14.17 -25.44
CA GLY A 524 -11.64 15.08 -26.55
C GLY A 524 -12.82 14.81 -27.50
N VAL A 525 -13.24 13.55 -27.71
CA VAL A 525 -14.42 13.27 -28.57
C VAL A 525 -15.68 13.84 -27.93
N LEU A 526 -15.82 13.74 -26.62
CA LEU A 526 -17.00 14.21 -25.91
C LEU A 526 -16.98 15.73 -25.66
N VAL A 527 -15.81 16.34 -25.53
CA VAL A 527 -15.66 17.71 -25.02
C VAL A 527 -14.84 18.61 -25.95
N THR A 528 -13.56 18.35 -26.13
CA THR A 528 -12.63 19.30 -26.76
C THR A 528 -12.90 19.48 -28.25
N ARG A 529 -13.15 18.39 -28.99
CA ARG A 529 -13.42 18.38 -30.44
C ARG A 529 -14.77 19.05 -30.77
N PRO A 530 -15.89 18.78 -30.05
CA PRO A 530 -17.11 19.57 -30.19
C PRO A 530 -16.94 21.06 -29.88
N ALA A 531 -16.19 21.42 -28.84
CA ALA A 531 -15.93 22.82 -28.49
C ALA A 531 -15.12 23.53 -29.58
N TYR A 532 -14.09 22.89 -30.14
CA TYR A 532 -13.34 23.43 -31.28
C TYR A 532 -14.22 23.67 -32.51
N GLY A 533 -15.14 22.74 -32.81
CA GLY A 533 -16.11 22.93 -33.88
C GLY A 533 -16.94 24.20 -33.71
N ASP A 534 -17.46 24.45 -32.50
CA ASP A 534 -18.23 25.65 -32.19
C ASP A 534 -17.37 26.93 -32.24
N ILE A 535 -16.10 26.87 -31.79
CA ILE A 535 -15.15 28.00 -31.88
C ILE A 535 -14.87 28.34 -33.35
N LEU A 536 -14.59 27.34 -34.18
CA LEU A 536 -14.32 27.53 -35.60
C LEU A 536 -15.56 28.04 -36.34
N ARG A 537 -16.77 27.60 -35.94
CA ARG A 537 -18.03 28.12 -36.48
C ARG A 537 -18.14 29.63 -36.28
N ASN A 538 -17.89 30.13 -35.07
CA ASN A 538 -18.02 31.56 -34.78
C ASN A 538 -16.94 32.36 -35.53
N LEU A 539 -15.70 31.88 -35.55
CA LEU A 539 -14.59 32.58 -36.24
C LEU A 539 -14.77 32.66 -37.76
N VAL A 540 -15.38 31.65 -38.38
CA VAL A 540 -15.58 31.60 -39.85
C VAL A 540 -16.90 32.24 -40.28
N LEU A 541 -17.93 32.29 -39.42
CA LEU A 541 -19.24 32.87 -39.76
C LEU A 541 -19.42 34.32 -39.30
N ASP A 542 -18.60 34.84 -38.39
CA ASP A 542 -18.65 36.26 -37.95
C ASP A 542 -17.88 37.22 -38.90
N GLU A 543 -17.26 36.71 -39.97
CA GLU A 543 -16.55 37.52 -40.99
C GLU A 543 -17.46 38.11 -42.10
N ASP A 544 -18.75 37.76 -42.12
CA ASP A 544 -19.79 38.31 -43.04
C ASP A 544 -20.92 39.00 -42.26
#